data_AF-A0A0G0H3I9-F1
#
_entry.id   AF-A0A0G0H3I9-F1
#
_cell.length_a   1.000
_cell.length_b   1.000
_cell.length_c   1.000
_cell.angle_alpha   90.00
_cell.angle_beta   90.00
_cell.angle_gamma   90.00
#
_symmetry.space_group_name_H-M   'P 1'
#
loop_
_entity.id
_entity.type
_entity.pdbx_description
1 polymer ?
#
loop_
_entity_poly.entity_id
_entity_poly.type
_entity_poly.pdbx_seq_one_letter_code
_entity_poly.pdbx_strand_id
1 'polypeptide(L)' 'MKSKIKNELRQEYFPITSVCRDDLESIGFDTKNVDDGTMSELASKMADAYCDQDFWIDLEILAEDLEIKRY' A
#
# COMPACT_ATOMS: atom_id res chain seq x y z
N MET A 1 -29.94 -11.79 29.88
CA MET A 1 -29.02 -12.10 28.78
C MET A 1 -27.96 -11.01 28.72
N LYS A 2 -26.69 -11.30 29.07
CA LYS A 2 -25.59 -10.35 28.87
C LYS A 2 -25.09 -10.55 27.43
N SER A 3 -25.28 -9.58 26.56
CA SER A 3 -24.71 -9.63 25.22
C SER A 3 -23.18 -9.56 25.35
N LYS A 4 -22.49 -10.61 24.89
CA LYS A 4 -21.05 -10.58 24.67
C LYS A 4 -20.82 -9.70 23.46
N ILE A 5 -20.44 -8.44 23.66
CA ILE A 5 -19.88 -7.61 22.60
C ILE A 5 -18.55 -8.25 22.24
N LYS A 6 -18.47 -8.88 21.07
CA LYS A 6 -17.19 -9.28 20.49
C LYS A 6 -16.50 -7.98 20.09
N ASN A 7 -15.49 -7.57 20.85
CA ASN A 7 -14.50 -6.61 20.36
C ASN A 7 -13.77 -7.30 19.21
N GLU A 8 -14.27 -7.12 17.99
CA GLU A 8 -13.47 -7.34 16.78
C GLU A 8 -12.40 -6.24 16.80
N LEU A 9 -11.19 -6.61 17.24
CA LEU A 9 -10.02 -5.75 17.10
C LEU A 9 -9.88 -5.46 15.61
N ARG A 10 -10.27 -4.25 15.19
CA ARG A 10 -10.01 -3.79 13.82
C ARG A 10 -8.50 -3.67 13.70
N GLN A 11 -7.95 -4.39 12.74
CA GLN A 11 -6.57 -4.19 12.33
C GLN A 11 -6.47 -2.77 11.77
N GLU A 12 -5.64 -1.93 12.40
CA GLU A 12 -5.33 -0.60 11.91
C GLU A 12 -4.24 -0.73 10.85
N TYR A 13 -4.55 -0.31 9.63
CA TYR A 13 -3.60 -0.34 8.50
C TYR A 13 -2.99 1.05 8.32
N PHE A 14 -1.67 1.09 8.16
CA PHE A 14 -0.94 2.32 7.85
C PHE A 14 -0.57 2.31 6.35
N PRO A 15 -1.05 3.27 5.54
CA PRO A 15 -0.75 3.30 4.11
C PRO A 15 0.73 3.63 3.87
N ILE A 16 1.35 2.95 2.91
CA ILE A 16 2.78 3.13 2.58
C ILE A 16 2.98 4.01 1.33
N THR A 17 2.11 3.92 0.31
CA THR A 17 2.27 4.68 -0.93
C THR A 17 0.94 4.90 -1.67
N SER A 18 0.95 5.79 -2.66
CA SER A 18 -0.16 6.12 -3.57
C SER A 18 0.40 6.60 -4.92
N VAL A 19 -0.39 6.50 -5.99
CA VAL A 19 -0.04 7.04 -7.33
C VAL A 19 -1.15 7.93 -7.86
N CYS A 20 -0.77 8.99 -8.57
CA CYS A 20 -1.67 9.93 -9.22
C CYS A 20 -1.20 10.25 -10.66
N ARG A 21 -1.97 11.08 -11.37
CA ARG A 21 -1.65 11.48 -12.76
C ARG A 21 -0.42 12.37 -12.82
N ASP A 22 -0.22 13.24 -11.84
CA ASP A 22 0.96 14.11 -11.78
C ASP A 22 2.26 13.29 -11.71
N ASP A 23 2.23 12.11 -11.07
CA ASP A 23 3.39 11.20 -11.05
C ASP A 23 3.72 10.70 -12.46
N LEU A 24 2.71 10.33 -13.24
CA LEU A 24 2.86 9.93 -14.64
C LEU A 24 3.37 11.08 -15.52
N GLU A 25 2.83 12.28 -15.34
CA GLU A 25 3.26 13.49 -16.06
C GLU A 25 4.70 13.87 -15.71
N SER A 26 5.09 13.73 -14.45
CA SER A 26 6.44 14.05 -13.96
C SER A 26 7.54 13.21 -14.63
N ILE A 27 7.18 12.01 -15.10
CA ILE A 27 8.07 11.11 -15.83
C ILE A 27 7.77 11.06 -17.34
N GLY A 28 6.92 11.95 -17.85
CA GLY A 28 6.74 12.24 -19.28
C GLY A 28 5.59 11.50 -19.98
N PHE A 29 4.67 10.87 -19.25
CA PHE A 29 3.47 10.28 -19.86
C PHE A 29 2.36 11.31 -20.09
N ASP A 30 1.65 11.20 -21.21
CA ASP A 30 0.44 12.00 -21.49
C ASP A 30 -0.78 11.37 -20.79
N THR A 31 -1.37 12.11 -19.87
CA THR A 31 -2.50 11.68 -19.04
C THR A 31 -3.85 12.15 -19.55
N LYS A 32 -3.93 12.87 -20.68
CA LYS A 32 -5.18 13.46 -21.20
C LYS A 32 -6.33 12.47 -21.35
N ASN A 33 -6.03 11.20 -21.62
CA ASN A 33 -7.01 10.14 -21.79
C ASN A 33 -6.93 9.05 -20.70
N VAL A 34 -6.24 9.32 -19.59
CA VAL A 34 -6.11 8.38 -18.48
C VAL A 34 -7.26 8.61 -17.51
N ASP A 35 -8.25 7.73 -17.55
CA ASP A 35 -9.41 7.77 -16.66
C ASP A 35 -9.13 7.11 -15.29
N ASP A 36 -10.09 7.21 -14.38
CA ASP A 36 -9.95 6.68 -13.02
C ASP A 36 -9.89 5.14 -13.02
N GLY A 37 -10.50 4.48 -13.99
CA GLY A 37 -10.41 3.03 -14.16
C GLY A 37 -8.97 2.59 -14.46
N THR A 38 -8.32 3.29 -15.39
CA THR A 38 -6.92 3.07 -15.75
C THR A 38 -5.99 3.36 -14.56
N MET A 39 -6.22 4.44 -13.82
CA MET A 39 -5.45 4.74 -12.61
C MET A 39 -5.63 3.68 -11.52
N SER A 40 -6.85 3.15 -11.35
CA SER A 40 -7.13 2.08 -10.40
C SER A 40 -6.41 0.78 -10.78
N GLU A 41 -6.40 0.41 -12.06
CA GLU A 41 -5.65 -0.74 -12.55
C GLU A 41 -4.13 -0.55 -12.40
N LEU A 42 -3.62 0.64 -12.70
CA LEU A 42 -2.21 0.99 -12.48
C LEU A 42 -1.83 0.85 -11.01
N ALA A 43 -2.62 1.42 -10.10
CA ALA A 43 -2.38 1.34 -8.66
C ALA A 43 -2.37 -0.11 -8.17
N SER A 44 -3.30 -0.95 -8.65
CA SER A 44 -3.33 -2.38 -8.34
C SER A 44 -2.05 -3.08 -8.80
N LYS A 45 -1.61 -2.85 -10.05
CA LYS A 45 -0.39 -3.49 -10.60
C LYS A 45 0.88 -3.01 -9.91
N MET A 46 0.94 -1.74 -9.52
CA MET A 46 2.05 -1.20 -8.73
C MET A 46 2.09 -1.80 -7.33
N ALA A 47 0.93 -1.99 -6.69
CA ALA A 47 0.85 -2.64 -5.39
C ALA A 47 1.36 -4.09 -5.47
N ASP A 48 0.94 -4.85 -6.49
CA ASP A 48 1.42 -6.22 -6.72
C ASP A 48 2.94 -6.23 -6.95
N ALA A 49 3.45 -5.36 -7.82
CA ALA A 49 4.88 -5.27 -8.12
C ALA A 49 5.72 -4.91 -6.88
N TYR A 50 5.25 -3.97 -6.05
CA TYR A 50 5.92 -3.61 -4.80
C TYR A 50 5.90 -4.77 -3.81
N CYS A 51 4.78 -5.49 -3.69
CA CYS A 51 4.67 -6.68 -2.84
C CYS A 51 5.63 -7.79 -3.27
N ASP A 52 5.78 -8.02 -4.57
CA ASP A 52 6.60 -9.10 -5.12
C ASP A 52 8.11 -8.83 -5.04
N GLN A 53 8.53 -7.56 -5.09
CA GLN A 53 9.94 -7.20 -5.12
C GLN A 53 10.49 -6.79 -3.75
N ASP A 54 9.91 -5.76 -3.15
CA ASP A 54 10.60 -5.01 -2.09
C ASP A 54 9.84 -5.03 -0.76
N PHE A 55 8.50 -5.08 -0.77
CA PHE A 55 7.68 -4.89 0.44
C PHE A 55 8.13 -5.76 1.62
N TRP A 56 8.27 -7.07 1.41
CA TRP A 56 8.57 -7.99 2.50
C TRP A 56 10.00 -7.87 2.98
N ILE A 57 10.91 -7.54 2.07
CA ILE A 57 12.33 -7.33 2.36
C ILE A 57 12.51 -6.04 3.16
N ASP A 58 11.91 -4.94 2.69
CA ASP A 58 11.96 -3.63 3.35
C ASP A 58 11.27 -3.66 4.71
N LEU A 59 10.13 -4.35 4.82
CA LEU A 59 9.45 -4.52 6.11
C LEU A 59 10.37 -5.17 7.14
N GLU A 60 11.12 -6.21 6.75
CA GLU A 60 12.04 -6.91 7.63
C GLU A 60 13.22 -6.02 8.03
N ILE A 61 13.87 -5.38 7.06
CA ILE A 61 15.03 -4.50 7.29
C ILE A 61 14.64 -3.31 8.18
N LEU A 62 13.53 -2.64 7.88
CA LEU A 62 13.10 -1.45 8.61
C LEU A 62 12.53 -1.80 9.99
N ALA A 63 11.91 -2.97 10.15
CA ALA A 63 11.50 -3.44 11.47
C ALA A 63 12.71 -3.69 12.38
N GLU A 64 13.81 -4.23 11.83
CA GLU A 64 15.06 -4.40 12.56
C GLU A 64 15.74 -3.07 12.88
N ASP A 65 15.80 -2.13 11.93
CA ASP A 65 16.33 -0.77 12.15
C ASP A 65 15.56 -0.01 13.25
N LEU A 66 14.26 -0.24 13.34
CA LEU A 66 13.38 0.30 14.39
C LEU A 66 13.38 -0.54 15.67
N GLU A 67 14.25 -1.54 15.79
CA GLU A 67 14.37 -2.44 16.95
C GLU A 67 13.05 -3.15 17.34
N ILE A 68 12.18 -3.43 16.37
CA ILE A 68 10.94 -4.18 16.59
C ILE A 68 11.31 -5.65 16.86
N LYS A 69 10.92 -6.16 18.03
CA LYS A 69 11.28 -7.51 18.47
C LYS A 69 10.56 -8.59 17.68
N ARG A 70 11.31 -9.60 17.22
CA ARG A 70 10.76 -10.90 16.80
C ARG A 70 10.29 -11.71 18.01
N TYR A 71 9.26 -12.52 17.80
CA TYR A 71 8.76 -13.48 18.79
C TYR A 71 9.58 -14.79 18.76
#